data_AF-A0A525VPS0-F1
#
_entry.id   AF-A0A525VPS0-F1
#
_cell.length_a   1.000
_cell.length_b   1.000
_cell.length_c   1.000
_cell.angle_alpha   90.00
_cell.angle_beta   90.00
_cell.angle_gamma   90.00
#
_symmetry.space_group_name_H-M   'P 1'
#
loop_
_entity.id
_entity.type
_entity.pdbx_description
1 polymer ?
#
loop_
_entity_poly.entity_id
_entity_poly.type
_entity_poly.pdbx_seq_one_letter_code
_entity_poly.pdbx_strand_id
1 'polypeptide(L)'
;MTLTVIASFVCLMVSSLPVNAAGPPTPLDKKSFKTVPFDPAPPEAQRHELERVVALCIKTVGEDLPDGHFEASVNGGIVNIVGIDRERFKFWKCMMDSGHPLAPINK
;
A
#
# COMPACT_ATOMS: atom_id res chain seq x y z
N MET A 1 31.52 -51.94 -47.84
CA MET A 1 32.21 -51.49 -46.62
C MET A 1 31.59 -50.16 -46.21
N THR A 2 30.81 -50.24 -45.14
CA THR A 2 30.02 -49.18 -44.51
C THR A 2 30.88 -48.45 -43.48
N LEU A 3 30.76 -47.12 -43.39
CA LEU A 3 30.98 -46.35 -42.15
C LEU A 3 30.24 -45.01 -42.26
N THR A 4 29.04 -45.01 -41.70
CA THR A 4 28.14 -43.87 -41.57
C THR A 4 28.57 -43.05 -40.36
N VAL A 5 28.93 -41.78 -40.53
CA VAL A 5 29.21 -40.86 -39.42
C VAL A 5 27.90 -40.17 -39.04
N ILE A 6 27.30 -40.59 -37.92
CA ILE A 6 26.11 -39.97 -37.34
C ILE A 6 26.59 -38.94 -36.32
N ALA A 7 26.53 -37.66 -36.68
CA ALA A 7 26.78 -36.56 -35.75
C ALA A 7 25.48 -36.26 -34.98
N SER A 8 25.40 -36.74 -33.74
CA SER A 8 24.27 -36.48 -32.83
C SER A 8 24.29 -35.03 -32.36
N PHE A 9 23.46 -34.19 -32.97
CA PHE A 9 23.19 -32.83 -32.53
C PHE A 9 22.19 -32.89 -31.37
N VAL A 10 22.70 -32.88 -30.13
CA VAL A 10 21.88 -32.87 -28.92
C VAL A 10 21.39 -31.43 -28.70
N CYS A 11 20.23 -31.09 -29.28
CA CYS A 11 19.48 -29.88 -28.92
C CYS A 11 18.72 -30.14 -27.62
N LEU A 12 19.34 -29.81 -26.48
CA LEU A 12 18.65 -29.67 -25.20
C LEU A 12 17.84 -28.36 -25.21
N MET A 13 16.62 -28.47 -25.71
CA MET A 13 15.59 -27.45 -25.58
C MET A 13 14.89 -27.58 -24.22
N VAL A 14 14.67 -26.42 -23.59
CA VAL A 14 13.56 -26.10 -22.65
C VAL A 14 13.73 -26.71 -21.25
N SER A 15 14.00 -25.92 -20.22
CA SER A 15 12.98 -25.02 -19.67
C SER A 15 13.60 -23.84 -18.92
N SER A 16 13.32 -22.64 -19.42
CA SER A 16 13.42 -21.39 -18.67
C SER A 16 12.46 -21.48 -17.49
N LEU A 17 12.95 -21.85 -16.31
CA LEU A 17 12.22 -21.57 -15.07
C LEU A 17 12.17 -20.04 -14.94
N PRO A 18 10.98 -19.42 -14.81
CA PRO A 18 10.94 -18.05 -14.36
C PRO A 18 11.57 -18.05 -12.96
N VAL A 19 12.71 -17.39 -12.85
CA VAL A 19 13.13 -16.85 -11.56
C VAL A 19 11.97 -15.96 -11.15
N ASN A 20 11.09 -16.47 -10.28
CA ASN A 20 10.24 -15.61 -9.49
C ASN A 20 11.23 -14.84 -8.61
N ALA A 21 11.76 -13.76 -9.17
CA ALA A 21 12.17 -12.61 -8.41
C ALA A 21 10.90 -12.13 -7.71
N ALA A 22 10.54 -12.81 -6.61
CA ALA A 22 9.97 -12.11 -5.48
C ALA A 22 11.03 -11.07 -5.15
N GLY A 23 10.88 -9.89 -5.76
CA GLY A 23 11.65 -8.72 -5.38
C GLY A 23 11.56 -8.59 -3.86
N PRO A 24 12.59 -8.04 -3.20
CA PRO A 24 12.50 -7.76 -1.78
C PRO A 24 11.16 -7.06 -1.54
N PRO A 25 10.34 -7.46 -0.56
CA PRO A 25 9.14 -6.71 -0.22
C PRO A 25 9.61 -5.27 -0.02
N THR A 26 9.15 -4.37 -0.90
CA THR A 26 9.47 -2.95 -0.76
C THR A 26 9.17 -2.57 0.68
N PRO A 27 10.11 -1.94 1.41
CA PRO A 27 9.88 -1.61 2.80
C PRO A 27 8.57 -0.81 2.88
N LEU A 28 7.57 -1.35 3.56
CA LEU A 28 6.34 -0.62 3.85
C LEU A 28 6.75 0.58 4.72
N ASP A 29 6.78 1.75 4.09
CA ASP A 29 7.06 3.00 4.77
C ASP A 29 5.89 3.27 5.73
N LYS A 30 6.20 3.77 6.93
CA LYS A 30 5.22 4.18 7.95
C LYS A 30 5.26 5.69 8.13
N LYS A 31 4.11 6.36 7.96
CA LYS A 31 3.96 7.81 8.17
C LYS A 31 2.78 8.10 9.09
N SER A 32 2.91 9.13 9.91
CA SER A 32 1.86 9.58 10.84
C SER A 32 1.45 11.00 10.52
N PHE A 33 0.15 11.26 10.52
CA PHE A 33 -0.43 12.55 10.18
C PHE A 33 -1.40 13.00 11.28
N LYS A 34 -1.41 14.29 11.58
CA LYS A 34 -2.41 14.93 12.44
C LYS A 34 -3.58 15.37 11.55
N THR A 35 -4.80 15.04 11.96
CA THR A 35 -5.92 15.92 11.63
C THR A 35 -5.73 17.21 12.44
N VAL A 36 -6.19 18.37 11.94
CA VAL A 36 -6.00 19.68 12.60
C VAL A 36 -6.20 19.54 14.12
N PRO A 37 -5.29 20.06 14.99
CA PRO A 37 -5.25 19.66 16.39
C PRO A 37 -6.57 20.00 17.09
N PHE A 38 -7.23 18.97 17.60
CA PHE A 38 -8.31 19.10 18.55
C PHE A 38 -7.67 19.26 19.94
N ASP A 39 -7.47 20.52 20.34
CA ASP A 39 -7.15 20.89 21.73
C ASP A 39 -8.26 21.83 22.24
N PRO A 40 -9.11 21.42 23.21
CA PRO A 40 -9.08 20.13 23.91
C PRO A 40 -9.45 18.93 23.02
N ALA A 41 -9.19 17.72 23.54
CA ALA A 41 -9.47 16.46 22.85
C ALA A 41 -10.88 16.45 22.21
N PRO A 42 -11.02 15.93 20.98
CA PRO A 42 -12.26 16.03 20.24
C PRO A 42 -13.36 15.26 20.98
N PRO A 43 -14.59 15.80 21.05
CA PRO A 43 -15.75 15.06 21.53
C PRO A 43 -15.84 13.68 20.87
N GLU A 44 -16.36 12.69 21.60
CA GLU A 44 -16.42 11.29 21.14
C GLU A 44 -17.12 11.14 19.78
N ALA A 45 -18.14 11.97 19.51
CA ALA A 45 -18.79 12.03 18.20
C ALA A 45 -17.84 12.38 17.05
N GLN A 46 -16.91 13.31 17.27
CA GLN A 46 -15.91 13.70 16.27
C GLN A 46 -14.84 12.61 16.08
N ARG A 47 -14.52 11.86 17.15
CA ARG A 47 -13.61 10.70 17.06
C ARG A 47 -14.22 9.58 16.22
N HIS A 48 -15.47 9.23 16.49
CA HIS A 48 -16.19 8.24 15.69
C HIS A 48 -16.37 8.68 14.24
N GLU A 49 -16.58 9.98 14.01
CA GLU A 49 -16.66 10.49 12.65
C GLU A 49 -15.32 10.31 11.91
N LEU A 50 -14.20 10.68 12.55
CA LEU A 50 -12.87 10.45 11.98
C LEU A 50 -12.61 8.97 11.70
N GLU A 51 -12.95 8.08 12.62
CA GLU A 51 -12.81 6.62 12.44
C GLU A 51 -13.63 6.11 11.25
N ARG A 52 -14.87 6.60 11.08
CA ARG A 52 -15.71 6.25 9.93
C ARG A 52 -15.12 6.72 8.61
N VAL A 53 -14.67 7.97 8.55
CA VAL A 53 -14.06 8.52 7.33
C VAL A 53 -12.77 7.78 6.99
N VAL A 54 -11.94 7.45 7.99
CA VAL A 54 -10.73 6.65 7.76
C VAL A 54 -11.09 5.26 7.22
N ALA A 55 -12.09 4.58 7.78
CA ALA A 55 -12.53 3.28 7.28
C ALA A 55 -13.06 3.35 5.83
N LEU A 56 -13.83 4.40 5.51
CA LEU A 56 -14.32 4.66 4.15
C LEU A 56 -13.15 4.87 3.17
N CYS A 57 -12.15 5.67 3.58
CA CYS A 57 -11.00 5.95 2.74
C CYS A 57 -10.06 4.74 2.58
N ILE A 58 -9.92 3.88 3.59
CA ILE A 58 -9.23 2.59 3.44
C ILE A 58 -9.93 1.73 2.38
N LYS A 59 -11.26 1.60 2.48
CA LYS A 59 -12.05 0.84 1.50
C LYS A 59 -11.87 1.41 0.09
N THR A 60 -11.91 2.73 -0.05
CA THR A 60 -11.70 3.41 -1.34
C THR A 60 -10.35 3.06 -1.94
N VAL A 61 -9.27 3.08 -1.14
CA VAL A 61 -7.93 2.68 -1.62
C VAL A 61 -7.92 1.22 -2.07
N GLY A 62 -8.56 0.30 -1.34
CA GLY A 62 -8.64 -1.11 -1.69
C GLY A 62 -9.42 -1.39 -2.98
N GLU A 63 -10.51 -0.68 -3.23
CA GLU A 63 -11.25 -0.78 -4.50
C GLU A 63 -10.42 -0.26 -5.68
N ASP A 64 -9.65 0.79 -5.44
CA ASP A 64 -8.83 1.48 -6.43
C ASP A 64 -7.47 0.82 -6.72
N LEU A 65 -6.96 0.03 -5.78
CA LEU A 65 -5.67 -0.65 -5.78
C LEU A 65 -5.81 -2.03 -5.10
N PRO A 66 -6.47 -3.00 -5.75
CA PRO A 66 -6.84 -4.27 -5.12
C PRO A 66 -5.64 -5.15 -4.74
N ASP A 67 -4.51 -4.98 -5.43
CA ASP A 67 -3.25 -5.69 -5.14
C ASP A 67 -2.37 -4.94 -4.11
N GLY A 68 -2.88 -3.84 -3.56
CA GLY A 68 -2.16 -3.00 -2.60
C GLY A 68 -2.13 -3.56 -1.18
N HIS A 69 -1.12 -3.16 -0.42
CA HIS A 69 -0.98 -3.48 1.00
C HIS A 69 -1.05 -2.20 1.81
N PHE A 70 -2.27 -1.65 1.87
CA PHE A 70 -2.57 -0.38 2.52
C PHE A 70 -3.26 -0.59 3.87
N GLU A 71 -2.78 0.09 4.90
CA GLU A 71 -3.40 0.13 6.22
C GLU A 71 -3.42 1.56 6.77
N ALA A 72 -4.51 1.93 7.44
CA ALA A 72 -4.56 3.15 8.23
C ALA A 72 -5.29 2.91 9.57
N SER A 73 -4.87 3.65 10.60
CA SER A 73 -5.47 3.56 11.95
C SER A 73 -5.51 4.92 12.62
N VAL A 74 -6.50 5.12 13.50
CA VAL A 74 -6.66 6.34 14.28
C VAL A 74 -6.22 6.10 15.72
N ASN A 75 -5.40 6.99 16.28
CA ASN A 75 -5.03 7.00 17.68
C ASN A 75 -5.04 8.44 18.19
N GLY A 76 -6.03 8.80 19.03
CA GLY A 76 -6.12 10.13 19.63
C GLY A 76 -6.15 11.29 18.61
N GLY A 77 -6.84 11.12 17.48
CA GLY A 77 -6.89 12.11 16.39
C GLY A 77 -5.69 12.09 15.42
N ILE A 78 -4.71 11.22 15.68
CA ILE A 78 -3.58 10.96 14.80
C ILE A 78 -3.91 9.79 13.88
N VAL A 79 -3.74 9.98 12.58
CA VAL A 79 -3.90 8.93 11.57
C VAL A 79 -2.52 8.37 11.24
N ASN A 80 -2.30 7.09 11.55
CA ASN A 80 -1.11 6.35 11.16
C ASN A 80 -1.39 5.60 9.86
N ILE A 81 -0.48 5.71 8.91
CA ILE A 81 -0.64 5.15 7.57
C ILE A 81 0.57 4.28 7.21
N VAL A 82 0.28 3.08 6.74
CA VAL A 82 1.24 2.13 6.18
C VAL A 82 0.85 1.86 4.73
N GLY A 83 1.82 1.94 3.83
CA GLY A 83 1.58 1.75 2.41
C GLY A 83 2.59 2.48 1.55
N ILE A 84 2.58 2.19 0.26
CA ILE A 84 3.42 2.89 -0.73
C ILE A 84 2.84 4.27 -1.04
N ASP A 85 3.65 5.14 -1.66
CA ASP A 85 3.26 6.53 -1.91
C ASP A 85 1.98 6.66 -2.76
N ARG A 86 1.75 5.74 -3.70
CA ARG A 86 0.53 5.72 -4.50
C ARG A 86 -0.73 5.53 -3.66
N GLU A 87 -0.70 4.57 -2.72
CA GLU A 87 -1.82 4.27 -1.83
C GLU A 87 -2.07 5.42 -0.85
N ARG A 88 -0.98 5.93 -0.26
CA ARG A 88 -1.01 7.09 0.65
C ARG A 88 -1.58 8.33 0.00
N PHE A 89 -1.22 8.61 -1.25
CA PHE A 89 -1.75 9.73 -1.99
C PHE A 89 -3.26 9.59 -2.23
N LYS A 90 -3.73 8.39 -2.59
CA LYS A 90 -5.17 8.12 -2.75
C LYS A 90 -5.93 8.28 -1.44
N PHE A 91 -5.39 7.73 -0.36
CA PHE A 91 -5.98 7.90 0.97
C PHE A 91 -6.05 9.38 1.37
N TRP A 92 -4.95 10.11 1.21
CA TRP A 92 -4.89 11.54 1.52
C TRP A 92 -5.93 12.34 0.72
N LYS A 93 -6.09 12.02 -0.57
CA LYS A 93 -7.12 12.63 -1.42
C LYS A 93 -8.52 12.36 -0.89
N CYS A 94 -8.84 11.11 -0.57
CA CYS A 94 -10.15 10.76 -0.01
C CYS A 94 -10.45 11.49 1.31
N MET A 95 -9.46 11.58 2.20
CA MET A 95 -9.58 12.31 3.47
C MET A 95 -9.85 13.79 3.24
N MET A 96 -9.16 14.41 2.27
CA MET A 96 -9.38 15.80 1.88
C MET A 96 -10.78 16.01 1.29
N ASP A 97 -11.21 15.14 0.37
CA ASP A 97 -12.54 15.21 -0.27
C ASP A 97 -13.67 14.99 0.76
N SER A 98 -13.38 14.27 1.85
CA SER A 98 -14.30 14.04 2.98
C SER A 98 -14.27 15.15 4.04
N GLY A 99 -13.49 16.22 3.86
CA GLY A 99 -13.41 17.33 4.81
C GLY A 99 -12.50 17.10 6.03
N HIS A 100 -11.68 16.05 6.01
CA HIS A 100 -10.73 15.71 7.07
C HIS A 100 -9.27 15.80 6.58
N PRO A 101 -8.77 17.00 6.24
CA PRO A 101 -7.42 17.16 5.72
C PRO A 101 -6.37 16.68 6.74
N LEU A 102 -5.40 15.93 6.23
CA LEU A 102 -4.27 15.41 7.00
C LEU A 102 -3.06 16.34 6.86
N ALA A 103 -2.50 16.73 8.00
CA ALA A 103 -1.26 17.49 8.11
C ALA A 103 -0.12 16.58 8.62
N PRO A 104 1.12 16.74 8.14
CA PRO A 104 2.26 16.02 8.70
C PRO A 104 2.43 16.30 10.19
N ILE A 105 2.83 15.29 10.97
CA ILE A 105 3.33 15.53 12.32
C ILE A 105 4.81 15.87 12.20
N ASN A 106 5.15 17.14 12.39
CA ASN A 106 6.54 17.51 12.65
C ASN A 106 6.93 16.83 13.98
N LYS A 107 7.85 15.86 13.90
CA LYS A 107 8.54 15.30 15.06
C LYS A 107 9.82 16.09 15.29
#